data_AF-A0A4Q6FZU3-F1
#
_entry.id   AF-A0A4Q6FZU3-F1
#
_cell.length_a   1.000
_cell.length_b   1.000
_cell.length_c   1.000
_cell.angle_alpha   90.00
_cell.angle_beta   90.00
_cell.angle_gamma   90.00
#
_symmetry.space_group_name_H-M   'P 1'
#
loop_
_entity.id
_entity.type
_entity.pdbx_description
1 polymer ?
#
loop_
_entity_poly.entity_id
_entity_poly.type
_entity_poly.pdbx_seq_one_letter_code
_entity_poly.pdbx_strand_id
1 'polypeptide(L)'
;RGYDVVQIAQMFVERLNARYSRRKFISPDSEKALLRHRWPGNVRELRSAVQRAYLLEPGDELHISTGSSNPAVLSESATEIVFSVGMTLAELERQALLKTLAHYDNDKAAAARALGISVRTIHNHLARLNEQAGAVSDTAA
;
A
#
# COMPACT_ATOMS: atom_id res chain seq x y z
N ARG A 1 17.48 -22.11 -4.90
CA ARG A 1 18.17 -20.82 -4.66
C ARG A 1 17.18 -19.90 -3.96
N GLY A 2 17.13 -19.92 -2.62
CA GLY A 2 16.16 -19.15 -1.81
C GLY A 2 16.81 -18.32 -0.69
N TYR A 3 18.10 -18.52 -0.43
CA TYR A 3 18.85 -17.80 0.60
C TYR A 3 19.00 -16.30 0.31
N ASP A 4 19.01 -15.91 -0.97
CA ASP A 4 19.15 -14.51 -1.38
C ASP A 4 17.93 -13.65 -0.96
N VAL A 5 16.73 -14.24 -0.89
CA VAL A 5 15.48 -13.53 -0.57
C VAL A 5 15.49 -13.02 0.87
N VAL A 6 15.93 -13.86 1.82
CA VAL A 6 15.99 -13.49 3.24
C VAL A 6 17.03 -12.40 3.46
N GLN A 7 18.20 -12.52 2.81
CA GLN A 7 19.26 -11.53 2.92
C GLN A 7 18.86 -10.17 2.33
N ILE A 8 18.16 -10.16 1.19
CA ILE A 8 17.61 -8.94 0.60
C ILE A 8 16.53 -8.33 1.52
N ALA A 9 15.68 -9.15 2.15
CA ALA A 9 14.67 -8.69 3.10
C ALA A 9 15.30 -8.01 4.32
N GLN A 10 16.33 -8.63 4.90
CA GLN A 10 17.10 -8.08 6.02
C GLN A 10 17.73 -6.73 5.66
N MET A 11 18.38 -6.63 4.50
CA MET A 11 18.93 -5.37 4.00
C MET A 11 17.85 -4.25 3.90
N PHE A 12 16.63 -4.59 3.46
CA PHE A 12 15.55 -3.60 3.42
C PHE A 12 15.11 -3.16 4.82
N VAL A 13 15.01 -4.08 5.79
CA VAL A 13 14.70 -3.75 7.19
C VAL A 13 15.77 -2.86 7.79
N GLU A 14 17.05 -3.16 7.58
CA GLU A 14 18.16 -2.32 8.06
C GLU A 14 18.10 -0.91 7.49
N ARG A 15 17.79 -0.77 6.19
CA ARG A 15 17.64 0.54 5.55
C ARG A 15 16.44 1.32 6.13
N LEU A 16 15.36 0.65 6.49
CA LEU A 16 14.19 1.27 7.13
C LEU A 16 14.49 1.65 8.59
N ASN A 17 15.19 0.79 9.33
CA ASN A 17 15.69 1.06 10.67
C ASN A 17 16.55 2.33 10.71
N ALA A 18 17.49 2.47 9.78
CA ALA A 18 18.32 3.66 9.64
C ALA A 18 17.51 4.92 9.32
N ARG A 19 16.45 4.79 8.51
CA ARG A 19 15.62 5.94 8.09
C ARG A 19 14.65 6.42 9.17
N TYR A 20 14.09 5.49 9.94
CA TYR A 20 13.07 5.79 10.96
C TYR A 20 13.62 5.73 12.40
N SER A 21 14.94 5.56 12.56
CA SER A 21 15.63 5.44 13.84
C SER A 21 15.01 4.39 14.77
N ARG A 22 14.61 3.24 14.21
CA ARG A 22 14.11 2.08 14.99
C ARG A 22 15.02 0.88 14.83
N ARG A 23 14.82 -0.17 15.63
CA ARG A 23 15.58 -1.42 15.59
C ARG A 23 14.65 -2.63 15.51
N LYS A 24 13.99 -2.76 14.36
CA LYS A 24 13.10 -3.89 14.09
C LYS A 24 13.86 -5.06 13.45
N PHE A 25 13.41 -6.28 13.72
CA PHE A 25 13.98 -7.53 13.19
C PHE A 25 12.89 -8.41 12.58
N ILE A 26 13.24 -9.25 11.62
CA ILE A 26 12.30 -10.18 10.98
C ILE A 26 12.09 -11.38 11.91
N SER A 27 10.83 -11.75 12.15
CA SER A 27 10.50 -12.94 12.93
C SER A 27 10.97 -14.23 12.23
N PRO A 28 11.46 -15.25 12.95
CA PRO A 28 11.88 -16.54 12.35
C PRO A 28 10.79 -17.21 11.52
N ASP A 29 9.52 -17.03 11.88
CA ASP A 29 8.39 -17.57 11.13
C ASP A 29 8.17 -16.83 9.81
N SER A 30 8.49 -15.53 9.79
CA SER A 30 8.46 -14.72 8.57
C SER A 30 9.59 -15.12 7.62
N GLU A 31 10.79 -15.41 8.11
CA GLU A 31 11.88 -15.93 7.26
C GLU A 31 11.49 -17.24 6.57
N LYS A 32 10.82 -18.15 7.29
CA LYS A 32 10.27 -19.38 6.71
C LYS A 32 9.17 -19.08 5.68
N ALA A 33 8.30 -18.12 5.94
CA ALA A 33 7.27 -17.69 5.00
C ALA A 33 7.88 -17.09 3.72
N LEU A 34 8.94 -16.29 3.85
CA LEU A 34 9.68 -15.70 2.73
C LEU A 34 10.31 -16.78 1.84
N LEU A 35 10.86 -17.85 2.44
CA LEU A 35 11.49 -18.97 1.73
C LEU A 35 10.48 -19.88 1.02
N ARG A 36 9.27 -20.03 1.57
CA ARG A 36 8.22 -20.92 1.02
C ARG A 36 7.43 -20.27 -0.12
N HIS A 37 7.38 -18.95 -0.19
CA HIS A 37 6.61 -18.25 -1.21
C HIS A 37 7.41 -18.09 -2.51
N ARG A 38 6.77 -18.32 -3.66
CA ARG A 38 7.31 -17.91 -4.96
C ARG A 38 6.97 -16.44 -5.15
N TRP A 39 7.99 -15.60 -5.26
CA TRP A 39 7.89 -14.15 -5.45
C TRP A 39 7.74 -13.83 -6.94
N PRO A 40 6.52 -13.67 -7.49
CA PRO A 40 6.31 -13.39 -8.89
C PRO A 40 6.59 -11.89 -9.15
N GLY A 41 7.87 -11.53 -9.22
CA GLY A 41 8.32 -10.12 -9.20
C GLY A 41 9.50 -9.86 -8.24
N ASN A 42 10.00 -10.92 -7.60
CA ASN A 42 11.20 -11.05 -6.75
C ASN A 42 11.47 -9.90 -5.78
N VAL A 43 12.00 -8.76 -6.26
CA VAL A 43 12.51 -7.71 -5.37
C VAL A 43 11.46 -6.65 -5.05
N ARG A 44 10.56 -6.34 -5.99
CA ARG A 44 9.55 -5.29 -5.78
C ARG A 44 8.52 -5.72 -4.75
N GLU A 45 7.97 -6.93 -4.90
CA GLU A 45 7.00 -7.47 -3.94
C GLU A 45 7.61 -7.71 -2.56
N LEU A 46 8.83 -8.23 -2.50
CA LEU A 46 9.55 -8.43 -1.25
C LEU A 46 9.72 -7.10 -0.50
N ARG A 47 10.15 -6.05 -1.20
CA ARG A 47 10.28 -4.71 -0.63
C ARG A 47 8.93 -4.20 -0.09
N SER A 48 7.84 -4.37 -0.86
CA SER A 48 6.51 -3.94 -0.44
C SER A 48 6.00 -4.70 0.79
N ALA A 49 6.22 -6.02 0.85
CA ALA A 49 5.85 -6.85 1.99
C ALA A 49 6.64 -6.45 3.25
N VAL A 50 7.95 -6.22 3.12
CA VAL A 50 8.82 -5.76 4.22
C VAL A 50 8.42 -4.36 4.70
N GLN A 51 8.18 -3.41 3.78
CA GLN A 51 7.75 -2.06 4.14
C GLN A 51 6.39 -2.05 4.86
N ARG A 52 5.46 -2.90 4.42
CA ARG A 52 4.14 -3.06 5.06
C ARG A 52 4.29 -3.57 6.48
N ALA A 53 4.98 -4.69 6.66
CA ALA A 53 5.24 -5.25 7.99
C ALA A 53 5.92 -4.22 8.90
N TYR A 54 6.88 -3.47 8.37
CA TYR A 54 7.59 -2.43 9.11
C TYR A 54 6.70 -1.29 9.59
N LEU A 55 5.69 -0.89 8.82
CA LEU A 55 4.83 0.23 9.18
C LEU A 55 3.65 -0.19 10.08
N LEU A 56 3.09 -1.38 9.85
CA LEU A 56 1.93 -1.87 10.60
C LEU A 56 2.29 -2.36 11.99
N GLU A 57 3.47 -2.95 12.17
CA GLU A 57 3.86 -3.45 13.49
C GLU A 57 4.38 -2.31 14.38
N PRO A 58 3.73 -1.97 15.50
CA PRO A 58 4.30 -1.02 16.45
C PRO A 58 5.53 -1.59 17.16
N GLY A 59 5.67 -2.93 17.23
CA GLY A 59 6.75 -3.64 17.89
C GLY A 59 8.07 -3.71 17.12
N ASP A 60 9.06 -4.31 17.77
CA ASP A 60 10.39 -4.57 17.20
C ASP A 60 10.41 -5.85 16.35
N GLU A 61 9.45 -6.75 16.51
CA GLU A 61 9.35 -7.99 15.74
C GLU A 61 8.45 -7.80 14.50
N LEU A 62 8.97 -8.10 13.31
CA LEU A 62 8.26 -7.95 12.05
C LEU A 62 7.69 -9.28 11.58
N HIS A 63 6.36 -9.31 11.46
CA HIS A 63 5.61 -10.42 10.87
C HIS A 63 5.31 -10.12 9.40
N ILE A 64 6.09 -10.72 8.49
CA ILE A 64 5.95 -10.56 7.04
C ILE A 64 4.99 -11.63 6.51
N SER A 65 3.74 -11.22 6.24
CA SER A 65 2.77 -12.08 5.56
C SER A 65 3.00 -12.03 4.04
N THR A 66 3.22 -13.21 3.44
CA THR A 66 3.47 -13.39 2.00
C THR A 66 2.20 -13.65 1.19
N GLY A 67 1.03 -13.70 1.84
CA GLY A 67 -0.25 -13.91 1.17
C GLY A 67 -0.49 -12.85 0.10
N SER A 68 -0.77 -13.32 -1.14
CA SER A 68 -1.15 -12.57 -2.35
C SER A 68 -1.39 -11.09 -2.09
N SER A 69 -0.32 -10.30 -2.11
CA SER A 69 -0.45 -8.87 -2.00
C SER A 69 -0.25 -8.28 -3.38
N ASN A 70 -1.38 -8.06 -4.03
CA ASN A 70 -1.53 -7.00 -5.02
C ASN A 70 -0.73 -5.76 -4.52
N PRO A 71 0.11 -5.08 -5.34
CA PRO A 71 0.87 -3.89 -4.93
C PRO A 71 0.02 -2.75 -4.34
N ALA A 72 -1.30 -2.88 -4.35
CA ALA A 72 -2.23 -2.13 -3.53
C ALA A 72 -2.06 -2.43 -2.02
N VAL A 73 -1.04 -1.87 -1.37
CA VAL A 73 -1.09 -1.73 0.09
C VAL A 73 -1.88 -0.49 0.42
N LEU A 74 -3.19 -0.67 0.42
CA LEU A 74 -4.15 0.25 1.01
C LEU A 74 -4.24 -0.12 2.48
N SER A 75 -3.61 0.65 3.36
CA SER A 75 -3.94 0.59 4.78
C SER A 75 -5.04 1.60 5.05
N GLU A 76 -6.24 1.11 5.31
CA GLU A 76 -7.40 1.89 5.71
C GLU A 76 -7.33 2.19 7.22
N SER A 77 -6.48 3.13 7.61
CA SER A 77 -6.71 3.87 8.86
C SER A 77 -7.68 5.02 8.56
N ALA A 78 -8.64 5.26 9.45
CA ALA A 78 -9.69 6.28 9.29
C ALA A 78 -9.14 7.72 9.13
N THR A 79 -7.89 7.94 9.53
CA THR A 79 -7.30 9.29 9.63
C THR A 79 -6.03 9.47 8.78
N GLU A 80 -5.43 8.39 8.26
CA GLU A 80 -4.13 8.47 7.57
C GLU A 80 -4.14 7.75 6.23
N ILE A 81 -3.44 8.31 5.24
CA ILE A 81 -3.24 7.71 3.92
C ILE A 81 -1.77 7.38 3.74
N VAL A 82 -1.46 6.09 3.63
CA VAL A 82 -0.11 5.59 3.38
C VAL A 82 0.02 5.30 1.88
N PHE A 83 1.00 5.92 1.23
CA PHE A 83 1.30 5.68 -0.17
C PHE A 83 2.66 5.00 -0.32
N SER A 84 2.77 4.14 -1.33
CA SER A 84 4.04 3.53 -1.70
C SER A 84 4.73 4.34 -2.80
N VAL A 85 6.03 4.59 -2.63
CA VAL A 85 6.85 5.21 -3.69
C VAL A 85 6.85 4.30 -4.93
N GLY A 86 6.44 4.85 -6.07
CA GLY A 86 6.23 4.10 -7.31
C GLY A 86 4.77 3.94 -7.73
N MET A 87 3.81 4.38 -6.90
CA MET A 87 2.43 4.61 -7.33
C MET A 87 2.37 5.75 -8.35
N THR A 88 1.43 5.64 -9.27
CA THR A 88 1.12 6.72 -10.22
C THR A 88 0.40 7.85 -9.49
N LEU A 89 0.52 9.07 -10.04
CA LEU A 89 -0.20 10.23 -9.52
C LEU A 89 -1.72 10.00 -9.50
N ALA A 90 -2.25 9.34 -10.54
CA ALA A 90 -3.66 9.02 -10.65
C ALA A 90 -4.16 8.10 -9.52
N GLU A 91 -3.38 7.11 -9.10
CA GLU A 91 -3.72 6.23 -7.98
C GLU A 91 -3.72 6.96 -6.65
N LEU A 92 -2.74 7.85 -6.46
CA LEU A 92 -2.63 8.74 -5.30
C LEU A 92 -3.85 9.66 -5.19
N GLU A 93 -4.20 10.34 -6.27
CA GLU A 93 -5.35 11.25 -6.35
C GLU A 93 -6.67 10.52 -6.08
N ARG A 94 -6.87 9.35 -6.70
CA ARG A 94 -8.05 8.50 -6.47
C ARG A 94 -8.21 8.16 -4.99
N GLN A 95 -7.12 7.73 -4.36
CA GLN A 95 -7.10 7.32 -2.96
C GLN A 95 -7.41 8.49 -2.02
N ALA A 96 -6.75 9.63 -2.24
CA ALA A 96 -7.00 10.85 -1.48
C ALA A 96 -8.48 11.25 -1.58
N LEU A 97 -9.03 11.24 -2.80
CA LEU A 97 -10.42 11.59 -3.05
C LEU A 97 -11.40 10.69 -2.27
N LEU A 98 -11.24 9.36 -2.38
CA LEU A 98 -12.16 8.41 -1.76
C LEU A 98 -12.11 8.49 -0.23
N LYS A 99 -10.90 8.61 0.36
CA LYS A 99 -10.77 8.73 1.81
C LYS A 99 -11.31 10.04 2.34
N THR A 100 -11.04 11.15 1.66
CA THR A 100 -11.64 12.44 2.06
C THR A 100 -13.16 12.38 1.95
N LEU A 101 -13.72 11.81 0.88
CA LEU A 101 -15.17 11.63 0.79
C LEU A 101 -15.72 10.77 1.91
N ALA A 102 -15.09 9.65 2.25
CA ALA A 102 -15.52 8.80 3.36
C ALA A 102 -15.44 9.53 4.71
N HIS A 103 -14.43 10.37 4.92
CA HIS A 103 -14.27 11.16 6.15
C HIS A 103 -15.34 12.24 6.32
N TYR A 104 -15.88 12.76 5.21
CA TYR A 104 -16.93 13.79 5.21
C TYR A 104 -18.32 13.22 4.85
N ASP A 105 -18.60 11.95 5.16
CA ASP A 105 -19.90 11.30 4.91
C ASP A 105 -20.42 11.48 3.47
N ASN A 106 -19.50 11.41 2.51
CA ASN A 106 -19.74 11.58 1.07
C ASN A 106 -20.22 13.00 0.65
N ASP A 107 -20.02 14.02 1.50
CA ASP A 107 -20.21 15.42 1.15
C ASP A 107 -19.10 15.88 0.18
N LYS A 108 -19.47 15.93 -1.10
CA LYS A 108 -18.59 16.34 -2.20
C LYS A 108 -18.13 17.79 -2.07
N ALA A 109 -18.93 18.67 -1.48
CA ALA A 109 -18.56 20.07 -1.31
C ALA A 109 -17.56 20.24 -0.17
N ALA A 110 -17.76 19.52 0.95
CA ALA A 110 -16.81 19.50 2.06
C ALA A 110 -15.47 18.86 1.65
N ALA A 111 -15.51 17.72 0.95
CA ALA A 111 -14.31 17.05 0.46
C ALA A 111 -13.53 17.92 -0.55
N ALA A 112 -14.22 18.63 -1.44
CA ALA A 112 -13.59 19.55 -2.39
C ALA A 112 -12.84 20.69 -1.68
N ARG A 113 -13.46 21.29 -0.65
CA ARG A 113 -12.81 22.31 0.19
C ARG A 113 -11.57 21.75 0.91
N ALA A 114 -11.68 20.56 1.49
CA ALA A 114 -10.58 19.92 2.21
C ALA A 114 -9.38 19.58 1.31
N LEU A 115 -9.65 19.14 0.07
CA LEU A 115 -8.62 18.82 -0.92
C LEU A 115 -8.11 20.05 -1.69
N GLY A 116 -8.73 21.22 -1.52
CA GLY A 116 -8.36 22.44 -2.26
C GLY A 116 -8.69 22.39 -3.75
N ILE A 117 -9.67 21.58 -4.16
CA ILE A 117 -10.07 21.40 -5.57
C ILE A 117 -11.52 21.84 -5.79
N SER A 118 -11.93 21.99 -7.04
CA SER A 118 -13.31 22.31 -7.37
C SER A 118 -14.23 21.08 -7.23
N VAL A 119 -15.50 21.30 -6.90
CA VAL A 119 -16.53 20.23 -6.88
C VAL A 119 -16.66 19.58 -8.26
N ARG A 120 -16.48 20.35 -9.35
CA ARG A 120 -16.45 19.84 -10.72
C ARG A 120 -15.30 18.84 -10.94
N THR A 121 -14.14 19.09 -10.34
CA THR A 121 -12.99 18.17 -10.39
C THR A 121 -13.32 16.86 -9.71
N ILE A 122 -13.97 16.88 -8.53
CA ILE A 122 -14.45 15.67 -7.85
C ILE A 122 -15.43 14.89 -8.74
N HIS A 123 -16.41 15.57 -9.34
CA HIS A 123 -17.38 14.92 -10.23
C HIS A 123 -16.71 14.25 -11.44
N ASN A 124 -15.78 14.94 -12.12
CA ASN A 124 -15.05 14.39 -13.26
C ASN A 124 -14.20 13.17 -12.87
N HIS A 125 -13.58 13.22 -11.68
CA HIS A 125 -12.76 12.13 -11.18
C HIS A 125 -13.63 10.91 -10.82
N LEU A 126 -14.78 11.12 -10.19
CA LEU A 126 -15.76 10.05 -9.90
C LEU A 126 -16.33 9.42 -11.18
N ALA A 127 -16.61 10.21 -12.21
CA ALA A 127 -17.07 9.69 -13.51
C ALA A 127 -16.04 8.74 -14.13
N ARG A 128 -14.77 9.15 -14.17
CA ARG A 128 -13.65 8.32 -14.64
C ARG A 128 -13.49 7.02 -13.84
N LEU A 129 -13.75 7.06 -12.54
CA LEU A 129 -13.67 5.88 -11.67
C LEU A 129 -14.78 4.87 -11.98
N ASN A 130 -16.00 5.34 -12.22
CA ASN A 130 -17.11 4.47 -12.60
C ASN A 130 -16.89 3.81 -13.96
N GLU A 131 -16.32 4.53 -14.93
CA GLU A 131 -15.95 3.98 -16.24
C GLU A 131 -14.88 2.88 -16.13
N GLN A 132 -13.86 3.10 -15.29
CA GLN A 132 -12.80 2.12 -15.06
C GLN A 132 -13.30 0.89 -14.29
N ALA A 133 -14.24 1.04 -13.35
CA ALA A 133 -14.85 -0.08 -12.64
C ALA A 133 -15.75 -0.95 -13.54
N GLY A 134 -16.42 -0.33 -14.52
CA GLY A 134 -17.20 -1.04 -15.53
C GLY A 134 -16.34 -1.92 -16.45
N ALA A 135 -15.16 -1.45 -16.84
CA ALA A 135 -14.28 -2.16 -17.78
C ALA A 135 -13.64 -3.44 -17.20
N VAL A 136 -13.35 -3.49 -15.89
CA VAL A 136 -12.77 -4.68 -15.24
C VAL A 136 -13.79 -5.82 -15.10
N SER A 137 -15.08 -5.49 -15.05
CA SER A 137 -16.15 -6.47 -14.90
C SER A 137 -16.42 -7.28 -16.18
N ASP A 138 -16.05 -6.75 -17.35
CA ASP A 138 -16.31 -7.36 -18.67
C ASP A 138 -15.16 -8.25 -19.17
N THR A 139 -14.02 -8.27 -18.47
CA THR A 139 -12.85 -9.09 -18.85
C THR A 139 -12.79 -10.44 -18.09
N ALA A 140 -13.77 -10.71 -17.23
CA ALA A 140 -13.83 -11.90 -16.36
C ALA A 140 -14.92 -12.92 -16.76
N ALA A 141 -15.53 -12.77 -17.94
CA ALA A 141 -16.49 -13.73 -18.53
C ALA A 141 -15.87 -14.41 -19.76
#